data_AF-A0A1B6EJ70-F1
#
_entry.id   AF-A0A1B6EJ70-F1
#
_cell.length_a   1.000
_cell.length_b   1.000
_cell.length_c   1.000
_cell.angle_alpha   90.00
_cell.angle_beta   90.00
_cell.angle_gamma   90.00
#
_symmetry.space_group_name_H-M   'P 1'
#
loop_
_entity.id
_entity.type
_entity.pdbx_description
1 polymer ?
#
loop_
_entity_poly.entity_id
_entity_poly.type
_entity_poly.pdbx_seq_one_letter_code
_entity_poly.pdbx_strand_id
1 'polypeptide(L)'
;SVTAVINVLNFAQSPKGVAFNEIKADVLRSYIEARDNDKFLYTVLRHFKTLTETENFQEISECLPPLFEGLQMIWILSRYFSNDGAMVPLLQRIKFVLCTQVRESLAVGSLFKQSLSRVMKKTLGAVKMLQQWKASYLETRMRIEASAKSHRWEFDKRKLFAETDYMASVAQNLNNVANVIQEFYNIFGPELKSIISDPGQIDAVVKRVEALTLPIEEADFDIFSHEFAEHWDAIMAGFNQ
;
A
#
# COMPACT_ATOMS: atom_id res chain seq x y z
N SER A 1 -21.58 -47.34 10.83
CA SER A 1 -21.24 -45.91 10.68
C SER A 1 -19.92 -45.62 11.36
N VAL A 2 -19.21 -44.56 10.99
CA VAL A 2 -17.98 -44.11 11.68
C VAL A 2 -18.21 -43.98 13.19
N THR A 3 -19.38 -43.49 13.60
CA THR A 3 -19.82 -43.38 15.01
C THR A 3 -19.87 -44.74 15.73
N ALA A 4 -20.37 -45.79 15.07
CA ALA A 4 -20.43 -47.14 15.66
C ALA A 4 -19.03 -47.74 15.89
N VAL A 5 -18.11 -47.53 14.95
CA VAL A 5 -16.72 -48.00 15.06
C VAL A 5 -15.99 -47.27 16.19
N ILE A 6 -16.19 -45.95 16.31
CA ILE A 6 -15.61 -45.13 17.40
C ILE A 6 -16.14 -45.58 18.77
N ASN A 7 -17.44 -45.88 18.87
CA ASN A 7 -18.04 -46.32 20.13
C ASN A 7 -17.44 -47.65 20.62
N VAL A 8 -17.19 -48.59 19.70
CA VAL A 8 -16.51 -49.86 20.02
C VAL A 8 -15.05 -49.63 20.44
N LEU A 9 -14.32 -48.78 19.71
CA LEU A 9 -12.93 -48.45 20.04
C LEU A 9 -12.79 -47.72 21.38
N ASN A 10 -13.72 -46.82 21.71
CA ASN A 10 -13.77 -46.12 22.99
C ASN A 10 -14.15 -47.06 24.13
N PHE A 11 -15.12 -47.95 23.93
CA PHE A 11 -15.50 -48.98 24.91
C PHE A 11 -14.32 -49.91 25.23
N ALA A 12 -13.54 -50.27 24.21
CA ALA A 12 -12.34 -51.09 24.36
C ALA A 12 -11.11 -50.33 24.89
N GLN A 13 -11.24 -49.04 25.23
CA GLN A 13 -10.12 -48.14 25.62
C GLN A 13 -8.91 -48.23 24.67
N SER A 14 -9.19 -48.40 23.37
CA SER A 14 -8.14 -48.57 22.37
C SER A 14 -7.34 -47.28 22.22
N PRO A 15 -6.00 -47.34 22.16
CA PRO A 15 -5.15 -46.18 21.83
C PRO A 15 -5.57 -45.51 20.51
N LYS A 16 -6.11 -46.28 19.56
CA LYS A 16 -6.62 -45.75 18.28
C LYS A 16 -7.91 -44.95 18.45
N GLY A 17 -8.76 -45.30 19.42
CA GLY A 17 -9.96 -44.54 19.76
C GLY A 17 -9.61 -43.19 20.38
N VAL A 18 -8.63 -43.17 21.29
CA VAL A 18 -8.10 -41.94 21.91
C VAL A 18 -7.50 -41.02 20.84
N ALA A 19 -6.56 -41.52 20.03
CA ALA A 19 -5.92 -40.75 18.97
C ALA A 19 -6.95 -40.20 17.95
N PHE A 20 -7.98 -40.98 17.61
CA PHE A 20 -9.05 -40.51 16.74
C PHE A 20 -9.84 -39.36 17.36
N ASN A 21 -10.16 -39.43 18.66
CA ASN A 21 -10.89 -38.34 19.34
C ASN A 21 -10.05 -37.06 19.43
N GLU A 22 -8.73 -37.16 19.62
CA GLU A 22 -7.81 -36.02 19.57
C GLU A 22 -7.82 -35.38 18.19
N ILE A 23 -7.61 -36.16 17.12
CA ILE A 23 -7.65 -35.67 15.73
C ILE A 23 -9.02 -35.04 15.42
N LYS A 24 -10.11 -35.67 15.85
CA LYS A 24 -11.47 -35.14 15.67
C LYS A 24 -11.65 -33.79 16.38
N ALA A 25 -11.13 -33.65 17.60
CA ALA A 25 -11.20 -32.40 18.35
C ALA A 25 -10.39 -31.30 17.65
N ASP A 26 -9.20 -31.62 17.12
CA ASP A 26 -8.37 -30.69 16.37
C ASP A 26 -9.03 -30.25 15.07
N VAL A 27 -9.59 -31.19 14.29
CA VAL A 27 -10.34 -30.89 13.06
C VAL A 27 -11.55 -29.99 13.35
N LEU A 28 -12.29 -30.27 14.42
CA LEU A 28 -13.42 -29.42 14.84
C LEU A 28 -12.96 -28.02 15.24
N ARG A 29 -11.82 -27.90 15.94
CA ARG A 29 -11.23 -26.60 16.30
C ARG A 29 -10.86 -25.80 15.06
N SER A 30 -10.12 -26.41 14.13
CA SER A 30 -9.73 -25.78 12.85
C SER A 30 -10.94 -25.40 12.00
N TYR A 31 -12.00 -26.21 11.99
CA TYR A 31 -13.25 -25.88 11.30
C TYR A 31 -13.93 -24.64 11.90
N ILE A 32 -14.03 -24.56 13.22
CA ILE A 32 -14.61 -23.40 13.91
C ILE A 32 -13.81 -22.14 13.62
N GLU A 33 -12.48 -22.23 13.70
CA GLU A 33 -11.57 -21.14 13.37
C GLU A 33 -11.75 -20.67 11.92
N ALA A 34 -11.70 -21.56 10.94
CA ALA A 34 -11.85 -21.22 9.53
C ALA A 34 -13.20 -20.56 9.24
N ARG A 35 -14.28 -21.08 9.84
CA ARG A 35 -15.64 -20.54 9.67
C ARG A 35 -15.78 -19.13 10.27
N ASP A 36 -15.19 -18.89 11.44
CA ASP A 36 -15.29 -17.57 12.08
C ASP A 36 -14.39 -16.55 11.34
N ASN A 37 -13.19 -16.97 10.90
CA ASN A 37 -12.31 -16.17 10.05
C ASN A 37 -12.98 -15.74 8.75
N ASP A 38 -13.68 -16.67 8.07
CA ASP A 38 -14.43 -16.37 6.85
C ASP A 38 -15.48 -15.27 7.08
N LYS A 39 -16.29 -15.40 8.14
CA LYS A 39 -17.29 -14.38 8.50
C LYS A 39 -16.66 -13.01 8.76
N PHE A 40 -15.57 -12.96 9.51
CA PHE A 40 -14.90 -11.71 9.85
C PHE A 40 -14.25 -11.06 8.62
N LEU A 41 -13.50 -11.82 7.82
CA LEU A 41 -12.85 -11.30 6.63
C LEU A 41 -13.87 -10.89 5.55
N TYR A 42 -15.02 -11.56 5.48
CA TYR A 42 -16.10 -11.17 4.59
C TYR A 42 -16.57 -9.73 4.83
N THR A 43 -16.52 -9.24 6.09
CA THR A 43 -16.92 -7.86 6.43
C THR A 43 -16.03 -6.80 5.77
N VAL A 44 -14.76 -7.14 5.50
CA VAL A 44 -13.77 -6.23 4.88
C VAL A 44 -13.44 -6.56 3.43
N LEU A 45 -13.99 -7.66 2.89
CA LEU A 45 -13.68 -8.15 1.55
C LEU A 45 -13.89 -7.11 0.45
N ARG A 46 -14.96 -6.31 0.55
CA ARG A 46 -15.22 -5.22 -0.41
C ARG A 46 -14.07 -4.21 -0.47
N HIS A 47 -13.46 -3.92 0.68
CA HIS A 47 -12.36 -2.97 0.77
C HIS A 47 -11.11 -3.55 0.12
N PHE A 48 -10.82 -4.84 0.35
CA PHE A 48 -9.73 -5.52 -0.37
C PHE A 48 -9.93 -5.51 -1.88
N LYS A 49 -11.15 -5.72 -2.37
CA LYS A 49 -11.45 -5.58 -3.80
C LYS A 49 -11.15 -4.19 -4.32
N THR A 50 -11.59 -3.14 -3.61
CA THR A 50 -11.24 -1.76 -3.98
C THR A 50 -9.73 -1.57 -4.04
N LEU A 51 -8.96 -2.06 -3.05
CA LEU A 51 -7.49 -1.94 -3.07
C LEU A 51 -6.82 -2.63 -4.27
N THR A 52 -7.41 -3.72 -4.78
CA THR A 52 -6.82 -4.55 -5.84
C THR A 52 -7.34 -4.25 -7.24
N GLU A 53 -8.56 -3.74 -7.38
CA GLU A 53 -9.25 -3.60 -8.66
C GLU A 53 -9.27 -2.15 -9.19
N THR A 54 -9.04 -1.14 -8.34
CA THR A 54 -8.98 0.27 -8.78
C THR A 54 -7.53 0.74 -8.93
N GLU A 55 -7.29 1.57 -9.95
CA GLU A 55 -6.03 2.33 -10.12
C GLU A 55 -6.15 3.76 -9.54
N ASN A 56 -7.31 4.11 -8.98
CA ASN A 56 -7.57 5.45 -8.48
C ASN A 56 -7.12 5.61 -7.02
N PHE A 57 -5.97 6.25 -6.81
CA PHE A 57 -5.44 6.52 -5.48
C PHE A 57 -6.41 7.27 -4.54
N GLN A 58 -7.29 8.12 -5.07
CA GLN A 58 -8.28 8.82 -4.22
C GLN A 58 -9.30 7.83 -3.65
N GLU A 59 -9.81 6.94 -4.48
CA GLU A 59 -10.76 5.90 -4.07
C GLU A 59 -10.12 4.93 -3.06
N ILE A 60 -8.86 4.55 -3.30
CA ILE A 60 -8.10 3.74 -2.34
C ILE A 60 -7.95 4.49 -1.01
N SER A 61 -7.55 5.77 -1.06
CA SER A 61 -7.39 6.60 0.13
C SER A 61 -8.68 6.70 0.95
N GLU A 62 -9.82 6.89 0.30
CA GLU A 62 -11.14 6.95 0.97
C GLU A 62 -11.58 5.59 1.53
N CYS A 63 -11.08 4.50 0.96
CA CYS A 63 -11.34 3.13 1.41
C CYS A 63 -10.54 2.73 2.67
N LEU A 64 -9.39 3.37 2.92
CA LEU A 64 -8.50 3.00 4.02
C LEU A 64 -9.09 3.21 5.43
N PRO A 65 -9.71 4.36 5.77
CA PRO A 65 -10.35 4.53 7.08
C PRO A 65 -11.40 3.46 7.42
N PRO A 66 -12.43 3.19 6.59
CA PRO A 66 -13.42 2.15 6.90
C PRO A 66 -12.84 0.74 6.87
N LEU A 67 -11.79 0.47 6.08
CA LEU A 67 -11.05 -0.79 6.16
C LEU A 67 -10.45 -0.97 7.56
N PHE A 68 -9.77 0.04 8.08
CA PHE A 68 -9.16 -0.01 9.41
C PHE A 68 -10.20 -0.13 10.54
N GLU A 69 -11.39 0.45 10.39
CA GLU A 69 -12.52 0.23 11.30
C GLU A 69 -12.97 -1.23 11.29
N GLY A 70 -13.07 -1.84 10.11
CA GLY A 70 -13.33 -3.27 9.98
C GLY A 70 -12.24 -4.12 10.65
N LEU A 71 -10.97 -3.80 10.41
CA LEU A 71 -9.84 -4.49 11.05
C LEU A 71 -9.86 -4.35 12.59
N GLN A 72 -10.25 -3.17 13.10
CA GLN A 72 -10.47 -2.95 14.53
C GLN A 72 -11.57 -3.86 15.08
N MET A 73 -12.71 -3.97 14.40
CA MET A 73 -13.78 -4.87 14.83
C MET A 73 -13.31 -6.33 14.85
N ILE A 74 -12.57 -6.75 13.82
CA ILE A 74 -11.99 -8.10 13.73
C ILE A 74 -11.04 -8.34 14.91
N TRP A 75 -10.18 -7.37 15.24
CA TRP A 75 -9.26 -7.47 16.39
C TRP A 75 -9.97 -7.58 17.73
N ILE A 76 -11.06 -6.85 17.93
CA ILE A 76 -11.79 -6.86 19.20
C ILE A 76 -12.64 -8.14 19.35
N LEU A 77 -13.24 -8.62 18.25
CA LEU A 77 -14.26 -9.68 18.30
C LEU A 77 -13.71 -11.08 17.99
N SER A 78 -12.65 -11.19 17.19
CA SER A 78 -12.12 -12.49 16.77
C SER A 78 -11.08 -13.02 17.76
N ARG A 79 -11.27 -14.27 18.21
CA ARG A 79 -10.27 -14.97 19.04
C ARG A 79 -9.02 -15.37 18.26
N TYR A 80 -9.12 -15.51 16.94
CA TYR A 80 -8.03 -16.02 16.08
C TYR A 80 -7.27 -14.90 15.36
N PHE A 81 -7.89 -13.71 15.22
CA PHE A 81 -7.24 -12.53 14.65
C PHE A 81 -6.78 -11.49 15.69
N SER A 82 -7.10 -11.67 16.98
CA SER A 82 -6.65 -10.80 18.08
C SER A 82 -5.21 -11.06 18.54
N ASN A 83 -4.35 -11.49 17.60
CA ASN A 83 -2.93 -11.72 17.85
C ASN A 83 -2.09 -11.27 16.64
N ASP A 84 -0.83 -10.96 16.92
CA ASP A 84 0.13 -10.46 15.95
C ASP A 84 0.37 -11.44 14.79
N GLY A 85 0.34 -12.75 15.07
CA GLY A 85 0.58 -13.81 14.09
C GLY A 85 -0.43 -13.83 12.93
N ALA A 86 -1.64 -13.33 13.15
CA ALA A 86 -2.67 -13.22 12.13
C ALA A 86 -2.78 -11.80 11.56
N MET A 87 -2.75 -10.77 12.41
CA MET A 87 -3.01 -9.40 11.99
C MET A 87 -1.82 -8.76 11.25
N VAL A 88 -0.59 -9.03 11.67
CA VAL A 88 0.60 -8.45 11.04
C VAL A 88 0.75 -8.93 9.59
N PRO A 89 0.64 -10.23 9.26
CA PRO A 89 0.69 -10.67 7.86
C PRO A 89 -0.40 -10.06 6.99
N LEU A 90 -1.60 -9.83 7.54
CA LEU A 90 -2.68 -9.16 6.80
C LEU A 90 -2.33 -7.71 6.47
N LEU A 91 -1.83 -6.95 7.45
CA LEU A 91 -1.38 -5.57 7.24
C LEU A 91 -0.19 -5.50 6.26
N GLN A 92 0.72 -6.47 6.31
CA GLN A 92 1.82 -6.57 5.36
C GLN A 92 1.34 -6.82 3.93
N ARG A 93 0.31 -7.64 3.75
CA ARG A 93 -0.32 -7.84 2.42
C ARG A 93 -1.01 -6.58 1.91
N ILE A 94 -1.71 -5.85 2.78
CA ILE A 94 -2.31 -4.56 2.40
C ILE A 94 -1.21 -3.58 1.98
N LYS A 95 -0.15 -3.45 2.80
CA LYS A 95 1.04 -2.63 2.47
C LYS A 95 1.61 -3.01 1.10
N PHE A 96 1.81 -4.30 0.85
CA PHE A 96 2.35 -4.81 -0.41
C PHE A 96 1.49 -4.38 -1.62
N VAL A 97 0.16 -4.49 -1.51
CA VAL A 97 -0.77 -4.04 -2.57
C VAL A 97 -0.63 -2.54 -2.82
N LEU A 98 -0.61 -1.71 -1.77
CA LEU A 98 -0.45 -0.26 -1.89
C LEU A 98 0.88 0.12 -2.56
N CYS A 99 1.98 -0.53 -2.15
CA CYS A 99 3.29 -0.31 -2.75
C CYS A 99 3.33 -0.76 -4.23
N THR A 100 2.67 -1.87 -4.56
CA THR A 100 2.59 -2.34 -5.95
C THR A 100 1.84 -1.33 -6.83
N GLN A 101 0.69 -0.84 -6.35
CA GLN A 101 -0.11 0.18 -7.05
C GLN A 101 0.69 1.45 -7.35
N VAL A 102 1.53 1.90 -6.41
CA VAL A 102 2.39 3.08 -6.62
C VAL A 102 3.47 2.82 -7.67
N ARG A 103 4.15 1.67 -7.61
CA ARG A 103 5.20 1.30 -8.59
C ARG A 103 4.63 1.23 -10.01
N GLU A 104 3.47 0.59 -10.18
CA GLU A 104 2.82 0.42 -11.48
C GLU A 104 2.28 1.76 -12.02
N SER A 105 1.58 2.53 -11.17
CA SER A 105 0.94 3.78 -11.61
C SER A 105 1.92 4.91 -11.89
N LEU A 106 3.10 4.89 -11.25
CA LEU A 106 4.17 5.90 -11.35
C LEU A 106 5.41 5.37 -12.10
N ALA A 107 5.26 4.39 -12.99
CA ALA A 107 6.36 3.84 -13.78
C ALA A 107 7.12 4.92 -14.57
N VAL A 108 8.34 5.23 -14.14
CA VAL A 108 9.10 6.43 -14.55
C VAL A 108 9.36 6.51 -16.04
N GLY A 109 9.70 5.39 -16.70
CA GLY A 109 9.98 5.36 -18.14
C GLY A 109 8.79 5.73 -19.05
N SER A 110 7.60 5.92 -18.49
CA SER A 110 6.41 6.42 -19.19
C SER A 110 5.66 7.52 -18.45
N LEU A 111 6.17 7.95 -17.28
CA LEU A 111 5.47 8.86 -16.40
C LEU A 111 5.39 10.26 -17.04
N PHE A 112 6.54 10.84 -17.40
CA PHE A 112 6.62 12.19 -17.95
C PHE A 112 6.26 12.29 -19.44
N LYS A 113 6.00 11.15 -20.09
CA LYS A 113 5.33 11.09 -21.41
C LYS A 113 3.83 11.41 -21.34
N GLN A 114 3.24 11.43 -20.15
CA GLN A 114 1.86 11.87 -19.91
C GLN A 114 1.81 13.39 -19.72
N SER A 115 0.62 13.99 -19.78
CA SER A 115 0.47 15.42 -19.46
C SER A 115 0.89 15.71 -18.01
N LEU A 116 1.57 16.84 -17.78
CA LEU A 116 2.04 17.26 -16.45
C LEU A 116 0.90 17.28 -15.42
N SER A 117 -0.29 17.76 -15.81
CA SER A 117 -1.49 17.71 -14.97
C SER A 117 -1.84 16.28 -14.50
N ARG A 118 -1.70 15.28 -15.37
CA ARG A 118 -1.94 13.87 -15.02
C ARG A 118 -0.83 13.34 -14.11
N VAL A 119 0.44 13.67 -14.38
CA VAL A 119 1.58 13.29 -13.53
C VAL A 119 1.41 13.86 -12.13
N MET A 120 1.09 15.16 -12.02
CA MET A 120 0.84 15.84 -10.75
C MET A 120 -0.33 15.20 -9.99
N LYS A 121 -1.45 14.91 -10.66
CA LYS A 121 -2.60 14.26 -10.03
C LYS A 121 -2.25 12.87 -9.50
N LYS A 122 -1.54 12.05 -10.29
CA LYS A 122 -1.13 10.70 -9.90
C LYS A 122 -0.16 10.70 -8.72
N THR A 123 0.92 11.49 -8.82
CA THR A 123 1.96 11.58 -7.79
C THR A 123 1.40 12.09 -6.47
N LEU A 124 0.59 13.16 -6.49
CA LEU A 124 -0.07 13.67 -5.29
C LEU A 124 -1.08 12.67 -4.71
N GLY A 125 -1.80 11.95 -5.58
CA GLY A 125 -2.71 10.88 -5.16
C GLY A 125 -1.97 9.77 -4.41
N ALA A 126 -0.84 9.30 -4.94
CA ALA A 126 0.01 8.30 -4.29
C ALA A 126 0.50 8.76 -2.91
N VAL A 127 0.99 10.01 -2.81
CA VAL A 127 1.42 10.61 -1.54
C VAL A 127 0.29 10.57 -0.51
N LYS A 128 -0.89 11.07 -0.88
CA LYS A 128 -2.07 11.11 0.01
C LYS A 128 -2.49 9.71 0.46
N MET A 129 -2.53 8.75 -0.46
CA MET A 129 -2.90 7.36 -0.16
C MET A 129 -1.94 6.74 0.87
N LEU A 130 -0.62 6.88 0.67
CA LEU A 130 0.38 6.31 1.59
C LEU A 130 0.38 7.00 2.96
N GLN A 131 0.14 8.31 3.00
CA GLN A 131 -0.05 9.05 4.25
C GLN A 131 -1.33 8.60 4.97
N GLN A 132 -2.43 8.41 4.24
CA GLN A 132 -3.70 7.94 4.79
C GLN A 132 -3.59 6.52 5.36
N TRP A 133 -2.82 5.63 4.72
CA TRP A 133 -2.51 4.29 5.25
C TRP A 133 -1.93 4.36 6.66
N LYS A 134 -0.93 5.21 6.85
CA LYS A 134 -0.27 5.41 8.15
C LYS A 134 -1.20 6.11 9.15
N ALA A 135 -1.93 7.13 8.72
CA ALA A 135 -2.88 7.87 9.56
C ALA A 135 -3.98 6.94 10.09
N SER A 136 -4.63 6.17 9.23
CA SER A 136 -5.70 5.24 9.62
C SER A 136 -5.23 4.16 10.60
N TYR A 137 -3.99 3.66 10.46
CA TYR A 137 -3.39 2.78 11.46
C TYR A 137 -3.23 3.48 12.82
N LEU A 138 -2.64 4.68 12.85
CA LEU A 138 -2.36 5.41 14.09
C LEU A 138 -3.64 5.83 14.82
N GLU A 139 -4.66 6.25 14.08
CA GLU A 139 -5.99 6.56 14.63
C GLU A 139 -6.66 5.31 15.22
N THR A 140 -6.56 4.18 14.51
CA THR A 140 -7.12 2.90 14.99
C THR A 140 -6.42 2.42 16.25
N ARG A 141 -5.09 2.52 16.29
CA ARG A 141 -4.29 2.28 17.50
C ARG A 141 -4.78 3.15 18.66
N MET A 142 -4.91 4.46 18.44
CA MET A 142 -5.36 5.40 19.46
C MET A 142 -6.75 5.04 20.00
N ARG A 143 -7.69 4.69 19.12
CA ARG A 143 -9.04 4.25 19.52
C ARG A 143 -9.01 2.96 20.36
N ILE A 144 -8.19 1.99 19.98
CA ILE A 144 -8.03 0.73 20.71
C ILE A 144 -7.41 0.97 22.09
N GLU A 145 -6.36 1.78 22.18
CA GLU A 145 -5.70 2.15 23.44
C GLU A 145 -6.66 2.89 24.39
N ALA A 146 -7.46 3.83 23.86
CA ALA A 146 -8.47 4.56 24.64
C ALA A 146 -9.58 3.66 25.20
N SER A 147 -9.88 2.53 24.54
CA SER A 147 -10.94 1.62 24.98
C SER A 147 -10.59 0.81 26.22
N ALA A 148 -9.30 0.66 26.56
CA ALA A 148 -8.74 -0.10 27.70
C ALA A 148 -9.27 -1.55 27.90
N LYS A 149 -10.01 -2.10 26.94
CA LYS A 149 -10.78 -3.35 27.07
C LYS A 149 -10.28 -4.49 26.17
N SER A 150 -9.29 -4.24 25.31
CA SER A 150 -8.80 -5.19 24.31
C SER A 150 -7.27 -5.28 24.29
N HIS A 151 -6.76 -6.31 23.63
CA HIS A 151 -5.32 -6.47 23.42
C HIS A 151 -4.73 -5.25 22.73
N ARG A 152 -3.51 -4.88 23.13
CA ARG A 152 -2.81 -3.71 22.60
C ARG A 152 -2.57 -3.87 21.10
N TRP A 153 -3.04 -2.91 20.31
CA TRP A 153 -2.75 -2.81 18.88
C TRP A 153 -1.45 -2.02 18.69
N GLU A 154 -0.32 -2.70 18.82
CA GLU A 154 0.99 -2.11 18.58
C GLU A 154 1.86 -3.11 17.81
N PHE A 155 2.30 -2.71 16.63
CA PHE A 155 3.14 -3.54 15.77
C PHE A 155 4.41 -2.78 15.40
N ASP A 156 5.39 -3.48 14.83
CA ASP A 156 6.63 -2.87 14.36
C ASP A 156 6.35 -1.83 13.25
N LYS A 157 6.37 -0.55 13.65
CA LYS A 157 6.12 0.60 12.78
C LYS A 157 7.12 0.68 11.64
N ARG A 158 8.38 0.28 11.84
CA ARG A 158 9.38 0.32 10.78
C ARG A 158 9.00 -0.68 9.69
N LYS A 159 8.62 -1.91 10.06
CA LYS A 159 8.18 -2.92 9.09
C LYS A 159 6.93 -2.53 8.31
N LEU A 160 6.01 -1.79 8.93
CA LEU A 160 4.76 -1.35 8.31
C LEU A 160 4.91 -0.09 7.46
N PHE A 161 5.78 0.85 7.85
CA PHE A 161 5.77 2.20 7.28
C PHE A 161 7.06 2.64 6.60
N ALA A 162 8.23 2.04 6.89
CA ALA A 162 9.50 2.56 6.33
C ALA A 162 9.49 2.59 4.79
N GLU A 163 9.00 1.52 4.17
CA GLU A 163 8.87 1.44 2.70
C GLU A 163 7.84 2.45 2.18
N THR A 164 6.64 2.52 2.78
CA THR A 164 5.59 3.44 2.32
C THR A 164 5.96 4.91 2.53
N ASP A 165 6.68 5.23 3.62
CA ASP A 165 7.17 6.58 3.90
C ASP A 165 8.20 7.02 2.85
N TYR A 166 9.13 6.12 2.51
CA TYR A 166 10.11 6.36 1.45
C TYR A 166 9.44 6.50 0.07
N MET A 167 8.50 5.62 -0.27
CA MET A 167 7.77 5.74 -1.54
C MET A 167 6.96 7.04 -1.64
N ALA A 168 6.41 7.52 -0.52
CA ALA A 168 5.73 8.81 -0.47
C ALA A 168 6.69 9.99 -0.69
N SER A 169 7.93 9.94 -0.18
CA SER A 169 8.92 11.00 -0.46
C SER A 169 9.35 11.00 -1.92
N VAL A 170 9.59 9.82 -2.52
CA VAL A 170 9.89 9.68 -3.95
C VAL A 170 8.74 10.22 -4.81
N ALA A 171 7.49 9.84 -4.51
CA ALA A 171 6.32 10.35 -5.21
C ALA A 171 6.15 11.87 -5.06
N GLN A 172 6.48 12.44 -3.91
CA GLN A 172 6.49 13.89 -3.70
C GLN A 172 7.58 14.58 -4.53
N ASN A 173 8.77 13.99 -4.64
CA ASN A 173 9.83 14.51 -5.50
C ASN A 173 9.39 14.53 -6.97
N LEU A 174 8.79 13.45 -7.47
CA LEU A 174 8.22 13.40 -8.83
C LEU A 174 7.12 14.46 -9.04
N ASN A 175 6.27 14.69 -8.03
CA ASN A 175 5.27 15.76 -8.07
C ASN A 175 5.93 17.13 -8.21
N ASN A 176 6.98 17.40 -7.43
CA ASN A 176 7.71 18.66 -7.45
C ASN A 176 8.36 18.91 -8.82
N VAL A 177 8.99 17.89 -9.41
CA VAL A 177 9.54 17.95 -10.78
C VAL A 177 8.46 18.38 -11.78
N ALA A 178 7.29 17.72 -11.75
CA ALA A 178 6.18 18.07 -12.64
C ALA A 178 5.67 19.50 -12.42
N ASN A 179 5.60 19.97 -11.17
CA ASN A 179 5.23 21.36 -10.84
C ASN A 179 6.23 22.36 -11.42
N VAL A 180 7.53 22.16 -11.20
CA VAL A 180 8.58 23.06 -11.69
C VAL A 180 8.53 23.18 -13.22
N ILE A 181 8.37 22.05 -13.92
CA ILE A 181 8.22 22.05 -15.38
C ILE A 181 6.93 22.78 -15.80
N GLN A 182 5.82 22.57 -15.09
CA GLN A 182 4.55 23.25 -15.40
C GLN A 182 4.63 24.76 -15.17
N GLU A 183 5.30 25.20 -14.10
CA GLU A 183 5.56 26.60 -13.80
C GLU A 183 6.44 27.24 -14.87
N PHE A 184 7.48 26.53 -15.32
CA PHE A 184 8.30 26.98 -16.45
C PHE A 184 7.44 27.27 -17.68
N TYR A 185 6.56 26.34 -18.08
CA TYR A 185 5.68 26.56 -19.23
C TYR A 185 4.65 27.69 -19.00
N ASN A 186 4.19 27.90 -17.77
CA ASN A 186 3.26 28.98 -17.46
C ASN A 186 3.91 30.36 -17.56
N ILE A 187 5.16 30.48 -17.10
CA ILE A 187 5.93 31.74 -17.11
C ILE A 187 6.45 32.03 -18.51
N PHE A 188 7.17 31.08 -19.11
CA PHE A 188 7.89 31.30 -20.36
C PHE A 188 7.10 30.89 -21.60
N GLY A 189 5.97 30.17 -21.48
CA GLY A 189 5.15 29.78 -22.62
C GLY A 189 4.68 30.96 -23.50
N PRO A 190 4.16 32.07 -22.92
CA PRO A 190 3.79 33.26 -23.68
C PRO A 190 4.97 33.96 -24.34
N GLU A 191 6.14 33.99 -23.69
CA GLU A 191 7.37 34.61 -24.18
C GLU A 191 8.03 33.77 -25.28
N LEU A 192 8.06 32.45 -25.13
CA LEU A 192 8.45 31.51 -26.17
C LEU A 192 7.55 31.67 -27.41
N LYS A 193 6.26 31.93 -27.22
CA LYS A 193 5.33 32.25 -28.31
C LYS A 193 5.50 33.64 -28.89
N SER A 194 6.15 34.60 -28.21
CA SER A 194 6.37 35.96 -28.73
C SER A 194 7.73 36.10 -29.42
N ILE A 195 8.71 35.24 -29.11
CA ILE A 195 10.02 35.10 -29.78
C ILE A 195 9.88 34.37 -31.15
N ILE A 196 8.78 34.60 -31.88
CA ILE A 196 8.47 34.00 -33.21
C ILE A 196 9.57 34.30 -34.25
N SER A 197 10.47 35.24 -33.97
CA SER A 197 11.56 35.63 -34.87
C SER A 197 12.65 34.56 -35.05
N ASP A 198 12.85 33.61 -34.12
CA ASP A 198 13.83 32.51 -34.26
C ASP A 198 13.29 31.18 -33.70
N PRO A 199 12.62 30.36 -34.54
CA PRO A 199 12.10 29.05 -34.17
C PRO A 199 13.14 28.10 -33.56
N GLY A 200 14.44 28.26 -33.90
CA GLY A 200 15.49 27.36 -33.44
C GLY A 200 15.84 27.52 -31.96
N GLN A 201 15.71 28.73 -31.40
CA GLN A 201 15.98 28.97 -29.98
C GLN A 201 14.89 28.41 -29.07
N ILE A 202 13.63 28.49 -29.51
CA ILE A 202 12.48 27.93 -28.78
C ILE A 202 12.61 26.41 -28.70
N ASP A 203 12.91 25.74 -29.82
CA ASP A 203 13.12 24.29 -29.86
C ASP A 203 14.27 23.86 -28.95
N ALA A 204 15.36 24.65 -28.89
CA ALA A 204 16.49 24.37 -28.00
C ALA A 204 16.11 24.48 -26.52
N VAL A 205 15.26 25.45 -26.15
CA VAL A 205 14.78 25.61 -24.76
C VAL A 205 13.83 24.48 -24.39
N VAL A 206 12.86 24.15 -25.25
CA VAL A 206 11.92 23.03 -25.02
C VAL A 206 12.68 21.72 -24.84
N LYS A 207 13.66 21.42 -25.71
CA LYS A 207 14.50 20.22 -25.58
C LYS A 207 15.28 20.17 -24.28
N ARG A 208 15.75 21.32 -23.76
CA ARG A 208 16.43 21.35 -22.46
C ARG A 208 15.48 21.03 -21.30
N VAL A 209 14.25 21.52 -21.36
CA VAL A 209 13.22 21.22 -20.35
C VAL A 209 12.82 19.75 -20.40
N GLU A 210 12.66 19.18 -21.60
CA GLU A 210 12.43 17.74 -21.77
C GLU A 210 13.63 16.91 -21.27
N ALA A 211 14.86 17.41 -21.44
CA ALA A 211 16.06 16.72 -20.96
C ALA A 211 16.15 16.65 -19.42
N LEU A 212 15.41 17.48 -18.67
CA LEU A 212 15.42 17.45 -17.21
C LEU A 212 14.82 16.16 -16.63
N THR A 213 13.92 15.50 -17.35
CA THR A 213 13.31 14.25 -16.89
C THR A 213 14.10 13.01 -17.31
N LEU A 214 15.04 13.13 -18.25
CA LEU A 214 15.80 11.98 -18.78
C LEU A 214 16.49 11.16 -17.68
N PRO A 215 17.22 11.75 -16.70
CA PRO A 215 17.85 10.96 -15.63
C PRO A 215 16.85 10.15 -14.79
N ILE A 216 15.61 10.65 -14.67
CA ILE A 216 14.53 9.96 -13.95
C ILE A 216 13.93 8.86 -14.83
N GLU A 217 13.70 9.13 -16.12
CA GLU A 217 13.07 8.19 -17.06
C GLU A 217 14.01 7.04 -17.46
N GLU A 218 15.32 7.29 -17.49
CA GLU A 218 16.36 6.33 -17.86
C GLU A 218 16.97 5.60 -16.65
N ALA A 219 16.47 5.85 -15.43
CA ALA A 219 16.91 5.15 -14.24
C ALA A 219 16.77 3.63 -14.41
N ASP A 220 17.86 2.90 -14.24
CA ASP A 220 17.96 1.45 -14.41
C ASP A 220 17.75 0.67 -13.10
N PHE A 221 17.28 1.35 -12.06
CA PHE A 221 16.99 0.82 -10.73
C PHE A 221 15.57 1.18 -10.25
N ASP A 222 15.05 0.45 -9.26
CA ASP A 222 13.75 0.79 -8.66
C ASP A 222 13.91 2.02 -7.76
N ILE A 223 13.50 3.20 -8.26
CA ILE A 223 13.54 4.46 -7.50
C ILE A 223 12.72 4.39 -6.20
N PHE A 224 11.74 3.48 -6.12
CA PHE A 224 10.89 3.27 -4.95
C PHE A 224 11.50 2.29 -3.94
N SER A 225 12.63 1.65 -4.25
CA SER A 225 13.38 0.84 -3.30
C SER A 225 14.33 1.72 -2.47
N HIS A 226 14.24 1.60 -1.16
CA HIS A 226 15.13 2.30 -0.23
C HIS A 226 16.60 1.88 -0.40
N GLU A 227 16.87 0.73 -1.02
CA GLU A 227 18.24 0.29 -1.33
C GLU A 227 18.96 1.23 -2.29
N PHE A 228 18.22 1.98 -3.11
CA PHE A 228 18.76 2.93 -4.09
C PHE A 228 18.54 4.39 -3.69
N ALA A 229 18.27 4.68 -2.41
CA ALA A 229 18.00 6.04 -1.93
C ALA A 229 19.10 7.04 -2.30
N GLU A 230 20.37 6.67 -2.17
CA GLU A 230 21.50 7.55 -2.52
C GLU A 230 21.55 7.88 -4.03
N HIS A 231 21.18 6.92 -4.89
CA HIS A 231 21.13 7.13 -6.34
C HIS A 231 19.97 8.07 -6.70
N TRP A 232 18.81 7.88 -6.06
CA TRP A 232 17.66 8.77 -6.22
C TRP A 232 17.96 10.20 -5.74
N ASP A 233 18.59 10.34 -4.58
CA ASP A 233 18.98 11.65 -4.02
C ASP A 233 19.97 12.37 -4.95
N ALA A 234 20.90 11.66 -5.58
CA ALA A 234 21.81 12.24 -6.57
C ALA A 234 21.08 12.77 -7.81
N ILE A 235 20.09 12.03 -8.34
CA ILE A 235 19.24 12.50 -9.46
C ILE A 235 18.51 13.78 -9.07
N MET A 236 17.89 13.79 -7.89
CA MET A 236 17.14 14.96 -7.40
C MET A 236 18.03 16.15 -7.09
N ALA A 237 19.24 15.94 -6.59
CA ALA A 237 20.24 16.99 -6.41
C ALA A 237 20.65 17.61 -7.75
N GLY A 238 20.79 16.82 -8.81
CA GLY A 238 21.07 17.30 -10.16
C GLY A 238 19.92 18.11 -10.75
N PHE A 239 18.66 17.73 -10.50
CA PHE A 239 17.49 18.48 -10.95
C PHE A 239 17.34 19.85 -10.25
N ASN A 240 17.75 19.96 -8.98
CA ASN A 240 17.59 21.17 -8.18
C ASN A 240 18.73 22.20 -8.35
N GLN A 241 19.73 21.92 -9.19
CA GLN A 241 20.84 22.83 -9.52
C GLN A 241 20.49 23.70 -10.73
#